data_AF-A0AAD7MS89-F1
#
_entry.id   AF-A0AAD7MS89-F1
#
_cell.length_a   1.000
_cell.length_b   1.000
_cell.length_c   1.000
_cell.angle_alpha   90.00
_cell.angle_beta   90.00
_cell.angle_gamma   90.00
#
_symmetry.space_group_name_H-M   'P 1'
#
loop_
_entity.id
_entity.type
_entity.pdbx_description
1 polymer ?
#
loop_
_entity_poly.entity_id
_entity_poly.type
_entity_poly.pdbx_seq_one_letter_code
_entity_poly.pdbx_strand_id
1 'polypeptide(L)'
;MSLFVALRIEWCKAYARVRRWKEEVMLVEEEARRAPVFLEHRAKEWERRVKEVRVGEIPEDQAEGAIAYGLKQAVMYRDIAAQIGVSMTEVRRGRGKRRMKAVEEADYDEEDEIGVNADEDELEDLRGGASDDDFVLRGGEDDD
;
A
#
# COMPACT_ATOMS: atom_id res chain seq x y z
N MET A 1 -1.32 -31.45 -17.73
CA MET A 1 -1.96 -30.67 -16.65
C MET A 1 -3.24 -30.08 -17.25
N SER A 2 -4.42 -30.31 -16.66
CA SER A 2 -5.70 -29.87 -17.25
C SER A 2 -5.76 -28.35 -17.41
N LEU A 3 -6.34 -27.87 -18.52
CA LEU A 3 -6.51 -26.45 -18.83
C LEU A 3 -7.27 -25.71 -17.70
N PHE A 4 -8.23 -26.37 -17.09
CA PHE A 4 -8.99 -25.85 -15.95
C PHE A 4 -8.12 -25.60 -14.71
N VAL A 5 -7.15 -26.47 -14.45
CA VAL A 5 -6.19 -26.30 -13.34
C VAL A 5 -5.28 -25.10 -13.61
N ALA A 6 -4.79 -24.95 -14.85
CA ALA A 6 -3.97 -23.81 -15.24
C ALA A 6 -4.75 -22.49 -15.09
N LEU A 7 -6.01 -22.44 -15.53
CA LEU A 7 -6.86 -21.26 -15.42
C LEU A 7 -7.12 -20.86 -13.96
N ARG A 8 -7.42 -21.82 -13.08
CA ARG A 8 -7.60 -21.56 -11.65
C ARG A 8 -6.33 -21.03 -10.99
N ILE A 9 -5.17 -21.55 -11.37
CA ILE A 9 -3.87 -21.06 -10.88
C ILE A 9 -3.66 -19.60 -11.30
N GLU A 10 -3.88 -19.27 -12.57
CA GLU A 10 -3.73 -17.90 -13.05
C GLU A 10 -4.72 -16.93 -12.41
N TRP A 11 -5.97 -17.36 -12.18
CA TRP A 11 -6.95 -16.59 -11.44
C TRP A 11 -6.51 -16.35 -9.99
N CYS A 12 -6.07 -17.38 -9.26
CA CYS A 12 -5.57 -17.24 -7.90
C CYS A 12 -4.36 -16.29 -7.82
N LYS A 13 -3.45 -16.34 -8.79
CA LYS A 13 -2.30 -15.41 -8.87
C LYS A 13 -2.75 -13.97 -9.11
N ALA A 14 -3.65 -13.75 -10.06
CA ALA A 14 -4.18 -12.42 -10.36
C ALA A 14 -4.94 -11.86 -9.15
N TYR A 15 -5.78 -12.67 -8.52
CA TYR A 15 -6.53 -12.31 -7.33
C TYR A 15 -5.64 -11.95 -6.14
N ALA A 16 -4.61 -12.77 -5.87
CA ALA A 16 -3.62 -12.48 -4.82
C ALA A 16 -2.89 -11.14 -5.08
N ARG A 17 -2.55 -10.84 -6.34
CA ARG A 17 -1.93 -9.56 -6.71
C ARG A 17 -2.87 -8.38 -6.47
N VAL A 18 -4.15 -8.50 -6.82
CA VAL A 18 -5.16 -7.46 -6.58
C VAL A 18 -5.33 -7.19 -5.08
N ARG A 19 -5.42 -8.26 -4.26
CA ARG A 19 -5.50 -8.13 -2.80
C ARG A 19 -4.26 -7.43 -2.22
N ARG A 20 -3.05 -7.87 -2.60
CA ARG A 20 -1.81 -7.23 -2.16
C ARG A 20 -1.75 -5.76 -2.57
N TRP A 21 -2.11 -5.45 -3.82
CA TRP A 21 -2.12 -4.06 -4.29
C TRP A 21 -3.07 -3.19 -3.48
N LYS A 22 -4.25 -3.71 -3.12
CA LYS A 22 -5.20 -3.00 -2.26
C LYS A 22 -4.60 -2.70 -0.89
N GLU A 23 -3.94 -3.67 -0.27
CA GLU A 23 -3.21 -3.49 1.00
C GLU A 23 -2.11 -2.43 0.87
N GLU A 24 -1.28 -2.53 -0.16
CA GLU A 24 -0.19 -1.58 -0.43
C GLU A 24 -0.70 -0.15 -0.62
N VAL A 25 -1.80 0.05 -1.35
CA VAL A 25 -2.41 1.38 -1.52
C VAL A 25 -2.85 1.95 -0.17
N MET A 26 -3.54 1.16 0.66
CA MET A 26 -3.96 1.61 1.99
C MET A 26 -2.76 1.96 2.89
N LEU A 27 -1.69 1.14 2.84
CA LEU A 27 -0.47 1.40 3.60
C LEU A 27 0.23 2.68 3.15
N VAL A 28 0.32 2.93 1.84
CA VAL A 28 0.91 4.15 1.29
C VAL A 28 0.11 5.39 1.68
N GLU A 29 -1.23 5.31 1.64
CA GLU A 29 -2.10 6.41 2.08
C GLU A 29 -1.96 6.70 3.59
N GLU A 30 -1.78 5.65 4.39
CA GLU A 30 -1.53 5.81 5.83
C GLU A 30 -0.14 6.39 6.10
N GLU A 31 0.89 5.91 5.41
CA GLU A 31 2.25 6.43 5.56
C GLU A 31 2.34 7.89 5.14
N ALA A 32 1.67 8.27 4.05
CA ALA A 32 1.60 9.66 3.62
C ALA A 32 0.92 10.58 4.65
N ARG A 33 -0.02 10.05 5.45
CA ARG A 33 -0.65 10.78 6.57
C ARG A 33 0.26 10.87 7.80
N ARG A 34 1.02 9.81 8.09
CA ARG A 34 1.92 9.74 9.27
C ARG A 34 3.24 10.47 9.08
N ALA A 35 3.80 10.46 7.87
CA ALA A 35 5.12 11.01 7.58
C ALA A 35 5.25 12.50 7.97
N PRO A 36 4.31 13.41 7.64
CA PRO A 36 4.40 14.81 8.06
C PRO A 36 4.43 14.98 9.59
N VAL A 37 3.65 14.19 10.32
CA VAL A 37 3.61 14.21 11.79
C VAL A 37 4.94 13.80 12.38
N PHE A 38 5.54 12.73 11.85
CA PHE A 38 6.87 12.28 12.25
C PHE A 38 7.95 13.32 11.94
N LEU A 39 7.91 13.93 10.76
CA LEU A 39 8.88 14.96 10.36
C LEU A 39 8.78 16.21 11.24
N GLU A 40 7.57 16.66 11.59
CA GLU A 40 7.39 17.77 12.54
C GLU A 40 7.92 17.44 13.94
N HIS A 41 7.70 16.20 14.40
CA HIS A 41 8.32 15.73 15.65
C HIS A 41 9.86 15.76 15.56
N ARG A 42 10.45 15.36 14.44
CA ARG A 42 11.91 15.45 14.21
C ARG A 42 12.41 16.90 14.17
N ALA A 43 11.67 17.82 13.56
CA ALA A 43 12.01 19.24 13.57
C ALA A 43 12.09 19.78 15.01
N LYS A 44 11.10 19.45 15.85
CA LYS A 44 11.09 19.83 17.28
C LYS A 44 12.23 19.19 18.06
N GLU A 45 12.59 17.95 17.74
CA GLU A 45 13.74 17.28 18.35
C GLU A 45 15.05 18.06 18.05
N TRP A 46 15.24 18.53 16.82
CA TRP A 46 16.39 19.37 16.46
C TRP A 46 16.37 20.72 17.19
N GLU A 47 15.22 21.37 17.29
CA GLU A 47 15.10 22.63 18.08
C GLU A 47 15.41 22.42 19.55
N ARG A 48 15.01 21.29 20.13
CA ARG A 48 15.37 20.94 21.51
C ARG A 48 16.89 20.77 21.65
N ARG A 49 17.53 20.05 20.72
CA ARG A 49 18.99 19.88 20.73
C ARG A 49 19.73 21.20 20.64
N VAL A 50 19.24 22.15 19.82
CA VAL A 50 19.80 23.51 19.74
C VAL A 50 19.75 24.21 21.10
N LYS A 51 18.65 24.10 21.84
CA LYS A 51 18.51 24.68 23.19
C LYS A 51 19.40 24.01 24.24
N GLU A 52 19.76 22.75 24.02
CA GLU A 52 20.63 21.97 24.90
C GLU A 52 22.13 22.22 24.64
N VAL A 53 22.50 22.94 23.57
CA VAL A 53 23.90 23.30 23.30
C VAL A 53 24.42 24.21 24.41
N ARG A 54 25.42 23.71 25.15
CA ARG A 54 26.03 24.42 26.27
C ARG A 54 27.16 25.33 25.78
N VAL A 55 26.78 26.55 25.43
CA VAL A 55 27.73 27.61 25.05
C VAL A 55 28.67 27.87 26.25
N GLY A 56 29.97 27.60 26.07
CA GLY A 56 31.00 27.72 27.10
C GLY A 56 31.62 26.40 27.59
N GLU A 57 30.96 25.26 27.39
CA GLU A 57 31.59 23.92 27.59
C GLU A 57 32.36 23.47 26.33
N ILE A 58 31.99 24.01 25.18
CA ILE A 58 32.53 23.70 23.85
C ILE A 58 33.09 25.01 23.26
N PRO A 59 34.16 24.95 22.42
CA PRO A 59 34.62 26.10 21.65
C PRO A 59 33.47 26.86 20.96
N GLU A 60 33.55 28.19 20.99
CA GLU A 60 32.47 29.08 20.55
C GLU A 60 32.07 28.87 19.08
N ASP A 61 33.06 28.68 18.22
CA ASP A 61 32.90 28.35 16.80
C ASP A 61 32.12 27.05 16.57
N GLN A 62 32.40 26.03 17.39
CA GLN A 62 31.69 24.75 17.33
C GLN A 62 30.27 24.85 17.88
N ALA A 63 30.06 25.63 18.95
CA ALA A 63 28.74 25.86 19.53
C ALA A 63 27.84 26.63 18.53
N GLU A 64 28.36 27.68 17.90
CA GLU A 64 27.67 28.42 16.85
C GLU A 64 27.32 27.51 15.65
N GLY A 65 28.29 26.72 15.18
CA GLY A 65 28.09 25.77 14.10
C GLY A 65 27.02 24.71 14.41
N ALA A 66 27.02 24.17 15.64
CA ALA A 66 26.02 23.20 16.09
C ALA A 66 24.61 23.80 16.13
N ILE A 67 24.47 25.03 16.62
CA ILE A 67 23.20 25.77 16.64
C ILE A 67 22.71 26.01 15.21
N ALA A 68 23.57 26.56 14.34
CA ALA A 68 23.23 26.86 12.96
C ALA A 68 22.80 25.59 12.19
N TYR A 69 23.52 24.49 12.38
CA TYR A 69 23.18 23.21 11.77
C TYR A 69 21.86 22.65 12.28
N GLY A 70 21.62 22.66 13.59
CA GLY A 70 20.38 22.16 14.18
C GLY A 70 19.15 22.93 13.69
N LEU A 71 19.25 24.27 13.60
CA LEU A 71 18.20 25.11 13.03
C LEU A 71 17.95 24.80 11.54
N LYS A 72 19.02 24.64 10.75
CA LYS A 72 18.91 24.24 9.35
C LYS A 72 18.21 22.89 9.20
N GLN A 73 18.52 21.91 10.05
CA GLN A 73 17.84 20.62 10.04
C GLN A 73 16.35 20.77 10.38
N ALA A 74 16.00 21.54 11.41
CA ALA A 74 14.61 21.78 11.77
C ALA A 74 13.79 22.36 10.61
N VAL A 75 14.34 23.33 9.87
CA VAL A 75 13.71 23.88 8.66
C VAL A 75 13.58 22.82 7.57
N MET A 76 14.64 22.09 7.26
CA MET A 76 14.62 21.03 6.24
C MET A 76 13.51 19.99 6.50
N TYR A 77 13.36 19.54 7.74
CA TYR A 77 12.31 18.57 8.09
C TYR A 77 10.90 19.13 7.85
N ARG A 78 10.68 20.42 8.14
CA ARG A 78 9.40 21.10 7.86
C ARG A 78 9.15 21.27 6.37
N ASP A 79 10.18 21.60 5.60
CA ASP A 79 10.07 21.74 4.15
C ASP A 79 9.66 20.40 3.50
N ILE A 80 10.27 19.29 3.92
CA ILE A 80 9.89 17.95 3.46
C ILE A 80 8.44 17.64 3.86
N ALA A 81 8.03 17.95 5.09
CA ALA A 81 6.66 17.74 5.55
C ALA A 81 5.64 18.52 4.72
N ALA A 82 5.94 19.79 4.41
CA ALA A 82 5.10 20.62 3.56
C ALA A 82 5.01 20.07 2.13
N GLN A 83 6.14 19.64 1.55
CA GLN A 83 6.17 19.09 0.20
C GLN A 83 5.36 17.79 0.08
N ILE A 84 5.42 16.92 1.10
CA ILE A 84 4.59 15.71 1.14
C ILE A 84 3.11 16.10 1.10
N GLY A 85 2.69 17.05 1.94
CA GLY A 85 1.33 17.57 1.97
C GLY A 85 0.86 18.07 0.60
N VAL A 86 1.70 18.84 -0.10
CA VAL A 86 1.39 19.33 -1.45
C VAL A 86 1.27 18.16 -2.43
N SER A 87 2.26 17.26 -2.49
CA SER A 87 2.29 16.15 -3.45
C SER A 87 1.12 15.16 -3.31
N MET A 88 0.50 15.11 -2.14
CA MET A 88 -0.70 14.30 -1.88
C MET A 88 -1.99 14.94 -2.41
N THR A 89 -2.04 16.27 -2.49
CA THR A 89 -3.20 17.02 -3.03
C THR A 89 -3.10 17.27 -4.53
N GLU A 90 -1.89 17.20 -5.10
CA GLU A 90 -1.68 17.36 -6.53
C GLU A 90 -2.34 16.21 -7.32
N VAL A 91 -3.21 16.58 -8.26
CA VAL A 91 -3.76 15.62 -9.23
C VAL A 91 -2.58 15.08 -10.06
N ARG A 92 -2.16 13.85 -9.77
CA ARG A 92 -1.15 13.14 -10.56
C ARG A 92 -1.62 13.06 -12.01
N ARG A 93 -1.07 13.92 -12.87
CA ARG A 93 -1.28 13.85 -14.32
C ARG A 93 -0.94 12.44 -14.76
N GLY A 94 -1.92 11.73 -15.32
CA GLY A 94 -1.78 10.32 -15.65
C GLY A 94 -0.52 10.08 -16.47
N ARG A 95 0.27 9.06 -16.08
CA ARG A 95 1.36 8.55 -16.91
C ARG A 95 0.76 8.23 -18.28
N GLY A 96 1.28 8.89 -19.32
CA GLY A 96 0.71 8.83 -20.68
C GLY A 96 0.35 7.40 -21.06
N LYS A 97 -0.83 7.22 -21.68
CA LYS A 97 -1.32 5.90 -22.08
C LYS A 97 -0.23 5.21 -22.89
N ARG A 98 0.23 4.03 -22.44
CA ARG A 98 1.05 3.15 -23.26
C ARG A 98 0.29 2.91 -24.55
N ARG A 99 0.87 3.24 -25.71
CA ARG A 99 0.32 2.82 -27.00
C ARG A 99 0.25 1.29 -26.96
N MET A 100 -0.95 0.73 -26.85
CA MET A 100 -1.15 -0.68 -27.16
C MET A 100 -0.81 -0.83 -28.64
N LYS A 101 0.18 -1.66 -28.95
CA LYS A 101 0.38 -2.12 -30.33
C LYS A 101 -0.85 -2.97 -30.65
N ALA A 102 -1.57 -2.64 -31.72
CA ALA A 102 -2.67 -3.46 -32.19
C ALA A 102 -2.16 -4.90 -32.33
N VAL A 103 -2.72 -5.80 -31.53
CA VAL A 103 -2.56 -7.23 -31.76
C VAL A 103 -3.50 -7.52 -32.90
N GLU A 104 -2.96 -7.99 -34.02
CA GLU A 104 -3.74 -8.47 -35.14
C GLU A 104 -4.64 -9.59 -34.61
N GLU A 105 -5.95 -9.42 -34.81
CA GLU A 105 -6.98 -10.34 -34.38
C GLU A 105 -6.73 -11.68 -35.08
N ALA A 106 -6.19 -12.64 -34.34
CA ALA A 106 -6.03 -14.00 -34.84
C ALA A 106 -7.44 -14.58 -34.98
N ASP A 107 -7.79 -14.91 -36.21
CA ASP A 107 -9.01 -15.62 -36.59
C ASP A 107 -9.02 -16.96 -35.86
N TYR A 108 -9.87 -17.08 -34.83
CA TYR A 108 -10.09 -18.36 -34.15
C TYR A 108 -11.20 -19.07 -34.92
N ASP A 109 -10.84 -20.10 -35.68
CA ASP A 109 -11.81 -20.99 -36.32
C ASP A 109 -12.81 -21.53 -35.27
N GLU A 110 -14.09 -21.31 -35.53
CA GLU A 110 -15.22 -21.47 -34.60
C GLU A 110 -15.70 -22.93 -34.44
N GLU A 111 -14.82 -23.92 -34.58
CA GLU A 111 -15.19 -25.35 -34.49
C GLU A 111 -14.33 -26.10 -33.48
N ASP A 112 -14.71 -26.01 -32.21
CA ASP A 112 -14.58 -27.11 -31.25
C ASP A 112 -15.68 -26.95 -30.19
N GLU A 113 -16.88 -27.41 -30.55
CA GLU A 113 -18.04 -27.51 -29.68
C GLU A 113 -17.76 -28.56 -28.58
N ILE A 114 -17.15 -28.15 -27.46
CA ILE A 114 -17.05 -29.01 -26.28
C ILE A 114 -18.44 -29.05 -25.64
N GLY A 115 -19.22 -30.09 -26.00
CA GLY A 115 -20.52 -30.39 -25.40
C GLY A 115 -20.38 -30.63 -23.89
N VAL A 116 -20.58 -29.57 -23.10
CA VAL A 116 -20.79 -29.67 -21.65
C VAL A 116 -22.30 -29.80 -21.45
N ASN A 117 -22.78 -31.02 -21.21
CA ASN A 117 -24.10 -31.20 -20.60
C ASN A 117 -23.99 -30.69 -19.16
N ALA A 118 -24.32 -29.43 -18.94
CA ALA A 118 -24.53 -28.89 -17.61
C ALA A 118 -25.98 -29.17 -17.24
N ASP A 119 -26.19 -30.17 -16.40
CA ASP A 119 -27.46 -30.37 -15.72
C ASP A 119 -27.77 -29.07 -14.93
N GLU A 120 -28.94 -28.47 -15.16
CA GLU A 120 -29.31 -27.12 -14.70
C GLU A 120 -29.54 -27.00 -13.18
N ASP A 121 -29.38 -28.08 -12.41
CA ASP A 121 -29.80 -28.16 -11.02
C ASP A 121 -28.74 -27.72 -9.98
N GLU A 122 -27.50 -27.41 -10.37
CA GLU A 122 -26.41 -27.10 -9.41
C GLU A 122 -26.11 -25.59 -9.19
N LEU A 123 -26.88 -24.68 -9.80
CA LEU A 123 -26.60 -23.23 -9.73
C LEU A 123 -27.35 -22.45 -8.62
N GLU A 124 -28.20 -23.08 -7.82
CA GLU A 124 -28.98 -22.37 -6.78
C GLU A 124 -28.28 -22.18 -5.42
N ASP A 125 -27.20 -22.92 -5.11
CA ASP A 125 -26.62 -22.92 -3.75
C ASP A 125 -25.63 -21.77 -3.45
N LEU A 126 -25.23 -20.95 -4.42
CA LEU A 126 -24.23 -19.89 -4.21
C LEU A 126 -24.82 -18.49 -3.95
N ARG A 127 -26.14 -18.38 -3.79
CA ARG A 127 -26.84 -17.09 -3.55
C ARG A 127 -27.61 -17.08 -2.23
N GLY A 128 -27.04 -17.64 -1.17
CA GLY A 128 -27.65 -17.65 0.17
C GLY A 128 -26.78 -17.03 1.25
N GLY A 129 -27.04 -15.77 1.60
CA GLY A 129 -26.84 -15.26 2.97
C GLY A 129 -25.42 -14.86 3.40
N ALA A 130 -25.06 -13.60 3.17
CA ALA A 130 -24.31 -12.87 4.17
C ALA A 130 -25.26 -12.59 5.36
N SER A 131 -25.13 -13.35 6.44
CA SER A 131 -25.59 -12.94 7.77
C SER A 131 -24.36 -12.85 8.66
N ASP A 132 -24.05 -11.64 9.10
CA ASP A 132 -23.35 -11.44 10.36
C ASP A 132 -24.15 -12.19 11.43
N ASP A 133 -23.56 -13.20 12.08
CA ASP A 133 -23.69 -13.53 13.50
C ASP A 133 -23.02 -14.88 13.82
N ASP A 134 -22.35 -14.90 14.98
CA ASP A 134 -21.79 -16.05 15.71
C ASP A 134 -20.38 -16.59 15.35
N PHE A 135 -19.37 -15.79 15.71
CA PHE A 135 -18.05 -16.30 16.10
C PHE A 135 -18.12 -16.76 17.57
N VAL A 136 -18.37 -18.05 17.81
CA VAL A 136 -18.20 -18.68 19.14
C VAL A 136 -17.00 -19.60 19.11
N LEU A 137 -15.94 -19.17 19.79
CA LEU A 137 -14.79 -20.00 20.15
C LEU A 137 -15.25 -21.08 21.14
N ARG A 138 -15.35 -22.35 20.70
CA ARG A 138 -15.43 -23.48 21.63
C ARG A 138 -14.04 -24.12 21.75
N GLY A 139 -13.50 -24.00 22.95
CA GLY A 139 -12.20 -24.49 23.37
C GLY A 139 -12.05 -26.01 23.25
N GLY A 140 -10.79 -26.42 23.23
CA GLY A 140 -10.37 -27.82 23.15
C GLY A 140 -10.81 -28.63 24.35
N GLU A 141 -11.01 -29.92 24.07
CA GLU A 141 -10.93 -30.99 25.05
C GLU A 141 -9.80 -31.90 24.59
N ASP A 142 -8.80 -31.99 25.45
CA ASP A 142 -7.77 -33.02 25.49
C ASP A 142 -8.44 -34.40 25.65
N ASP A 143 -7.88 -35.44 25.03
CA ASP A 143 -8.15 -36.82 25.42
C ASP A 143 -6.84 -37.59 25.53
N ASP A 144 -6.70 -38.23 26.70
CA ASP A 144 -5.64 -39.11 27.21
C ASP A 144 -5.30 -40.32 26.31
#